data_AF-A0A292RAV7-F1
#
_entry.id   AF-A0A292RAV7-F1
#
_cell.length_a   1.000
_cell.length_b   1.000
_cell.length_c   1.000
_cell.angle_alpha   90.00
_cell.angle_beta   90.00
_cell.angle_gamma   90.00
#
_symmetry.space_group_name_H-M   'P 1'
#
loop_
_entity.id
_entity.type
_entity.pdbx_description
1 polymer ?
#
loop_
_entity_poly.entity_id
_entity_poly.type
_entity_poly.pdbx_seq_one_letter_code
_entity_poly.pdbx_strand_id
1 'polypeptide(L)'
;MEIQKIGQSISNFSTRLLKNKTVLKSLEKISDHGTSFSASTSLALSLTVRPMSIFLTPDTEKENKQYAAANSICSGVIKFGIVESIALPIENAVKNIDKHPTKFLTNKTIKNLIKNNEIEKSRSYKLITQMFKLGTGFLTAVPKSMLTLALIPILMDNVFFKNKQKSIENSPTTTNTKEKSLNFTGHLQDKLSKGFSKIINSDRIQNLANKYQNKDKDIAKHMTAATDILLTTSFAVQTSKSSKIKKNRKKALIYNNVISTFITLTMGYGIDNLIKKKTGKFVEKFKKINATNPKVEKYIEGINILRPALIFAGIYYGILPLFSTFMAEKVDKYIEKHSNKSQTKS
;
A
#
# COMPACT_ATOMS: atom_id res chain seq x y z
N MET A 1 -3.88 14.03 -45.15
CA MET A 1 -2.91 15.07 -44.72
C MET A 1 -3.15 15.55 -43.27
N GLU A 2 -4.38 15.54 -42.74
CA GLU A 2 -4.67 15.94 -41.34
C GLU A 2 -4.20 14.94 -40.27
N ILE A 3 -4.24 13.63 -40.54
CA ILE A 3 -3.81 12.59 -39.57
C ILE A 3 -2.32 12.69 -39.24
N GLN A 4 -1.47 13.10 -40.20
CA GLN A 4 -0.04 13.34 -39.99
C GLN A 4 0.23 14.62 -39.16
N LYS A 5 -0.58 15.68 -39.34
CA LYS A 5 -0.48 16.92 -38.54
C LYS A 5 -0.91 16.68 -37.08
N ILE A 6 -1.94 15.86 -36.85
CA ILE A 6 -2.37 15.46 -35.52
C ILE A 6 -1.29 14.59 -34.83
N GLY A 7 -0.71 13.63 -35.56
CA GLY A 7 0.41 12.81 -35.08
C GLY A 7 1.66 13.62 -34.71
N GLN A 8 2.04 14.60 -35.54
CA GLN A 8 3.15 15.52 -35.24
C GLN A 8 2.85 16.43 -34.04
N SER A 9 1.65 16.99 -33.94
CA SER A 9 1.22 17.84 -32.81
C SER A 9 1.23 17.10 -31.48
N ILE A 10 0.68 15.87 -31.44
CA ILE A 10 0.71 14.99 -30.26
C ILE A 10 2.15 14.61 -29.90
N SER A 11 3.02 14.36 -30.89
CA SER A 11 4.43 14.04 -30.65
C SER A 11 5.22 15.22 -30.06
N ASN A 12 4.91 16.44 -30.51
CA ASN A 12 5.51 17.68 -30.00
C ASN A 12 5.01 18.00 -28.60
N PHE A 13 3.72 17.83 -28.33
CA PHE A 13 3.13 18.00 -27.00
C PHE A 13 3.71 16.97 -26.00
N SER A 14 3.78 15.70 -26.39
CA SER A 14 4.40 14.64 -25.59
C SER A 14 5.87 14.97 -25.28
N THR A 15 6.64 15.41 -26.28
CA THR A 15 8.06 15.75 -26.09
C THR A 15 8.23 16.99 -25.20
N ARG A 16 7.35 17.99 -25.32
CA ARG A 16 7.33 19.19 -24.48
C ARG A 16 6.96 18.87 -23.03
N LEU A 17 6.04 17.94 -22.81
CA LEU A 17 5.66 17.46 -21.47
C LEU A 17 6.80 16.65 -20.82
N LEU A 18 7.50 15.82 -21.58
CA LEU A 18 8.62 15.00 -21.09
C LEU A 18 9.90 15.79 -20.78
N LYS A 19 10.03 17.03 -21.29
CA LYS A 19 11.09 17.99 -20.95
C LYS A 19 10.65 19.07 -19.95
N ASN A 20 9.38 19.06 -19.52
CA ASN A 20 8.84 20.12 -18.70
C ASN A 20 9.52 20.14 -17.32
N LYS A 21 10.10 21.29 -16.93
CA LYS A 21 10.81 21.47 -15.67
C LYS A 21 9.97 21.09 -14.45
N THR A 22 8.67 21.37 -14.46
CA THR A 22 7.74 21.01 -13.39
C THR A 22 7.56 19.50 -13.32
N VAL A 23 7.40 18.82 -14.46
CA VAL A 23 7.29 17.35 -14.51
C VAL A 23 8.58 16.71 -14.00
N LEU A 24 9.74 17.17 -14.47
CA LEU A 24 11.04 16.66 -14.02
C LEU A 24 11.26 16.90 -12.51
N LYS A 25 10.90 18.09 -12.00
CA LYS A 25 10.99 18.41 -10.57
C LYS A 25 10.04 17.55 -9.73
N SER A 26 8.85 17.24 -10.24
CA SER A 26 7.93 16.31 -9.59
C SER A 26 8.47 14.88 -9.57
N LEU A 27 9.03 14.39 -10.68
CA LEU A 27 9.67 13.07 -10.74
C LEU A 27 10.85 12.97 -9.76
N GLU A 28 11.65 14.03 -9.64
CA GLU A 28 12.74 14.11 -8.67
C GLU A 28 12.21 14.00 -7.23
N LYS A 29 11.18 14.77 -6.88
CA LYS A 29 10.56 14.71 -5.55
C LYS A 29 9.95 13.34 -5.25
N ILE A 30 9.32 12.69 -6.25
CA ILE A 30 8.78 11.34 -6.10
C ILE A 30 9.91 10.35 -5.84
N SER A 31 11.05 10.49 -6.51
CA SER A 31 12.25 9.69 -6.25
C SER A 31 12.74 9.86 -4.81
N ASP A 32 12.85 11.11 -4.34
CA ASP A 32 13.35 11.41 -3.00
C ASP A 32 12.40 10.97 -1.88
N HIS A 33 11.09 10.98 -2.15
CA HIS A 33 10.03 10.72 -1.16
C HIS A 33 9.06 9.62 -1.59
N GLY A 34 9.56 8.56 -2.23
CA GLY A 34 8.73 7.50 -2.83
C GLY A 34 7.73 6.85 -1.87
N THR A 35 8.16 6.55 -0.64
CA THR A 35 7.30 5.92 0.39
C THR A 35 6.16 6.84 0.81
N SER A 36 6.46 8.09 1.18
CA SER A 36 5.43 9.08 1.56
C SER A 36 4.51 9.40 0.39
N PHE A 37 5.05 9.57 -0.82
CA PHE A 37 4.24 9.80 -2.02
C PHE A 37 3.25 8.64 -2.27
N SER A 38 3.74 7.40 -2.19
CA SER A 38 2.91 6.20 -2.34
C SER A 38 1.84 6.11 -1.25
N ALA A 39 2.18 6.41 0.00
CA ALA A 39 1.26 6.41 1.13
C ALA A 39 0.16 7.48 0.99
N SER A 40 0.54 8.73 0.68
CA SER A 40 -0.41 9.83 0.45
C SER A 40 -1.29 9.59 -0.76
N THR A 41 -0.75 9.06 -1.85
CA THR A 41 -1.53 8.70 -3.05
C THR A 41 -2.53 7.59 -2.73
N SER A 42 -2.08 6.53 -2.04
CA SER A 42 -2.93 5.45 -1.54
C SER A 42 -4.06 5.97 -0.65
N LEU A 43 -3.76 6.93 0.24
CA LEU A 43 -4.76 7.58 1.08
C LEU A 43 -5.76 8.36 0.23
N ALA A 44 -5.30 9.28 -0.62
CA ALA A 44 -6.18 10.10 -1.46
C ALA A 44 -7.13 9.24 -2.30
N LEU A 45 -6.64 8.17 -2.92
CA LEU A 45 -7.46 7.25 -3.72
C LEU A 45 -8.43 6.42 -2.88
N SER A 46 -8.05 6.04 -1.65
CA SER A 46 -8.93 5.35 -0.72
C SER A 46 -10.07 6.23 -0.18
N LEU A 47 -9.87 7.55 -0.19
CA LEU A 47 -10.84 8.55 0.24
C LEU A 47 -11.75 9.01 -0.91
N THR A 48 -11.31 8.89 -2.16
CA THR A 48 -11.99 9.48 -3.33
C THR A 48 -12.44 8.41 -4.33
N VAL A 49 -11.49 7.89 -5.12
CA VAL A 49 -11.76 7.01 -6.27
C VAL A 49 -12.43 5.71 -5.83
N ARG A 50 -11.98 5.10 -4.73
CA ARG A 50 -12.56 3.83 -4.25
C ARG A 50 -13.98 4.00 -3.71
N PRO A 51 -14.28 4.96 -2.83
CA PRO A 51 -15.65 5.25 -2.44
C PRO A 51 -16.55 5.58 -3.64
N MET A 52 -16.09 6.40 -4.58
CA MET A 52 -16.83 6.71 -5.81
C MET A 52 -17.17 5.44 -6.60
N SER A 53 -16.17 4.59 -6.82
CA SER A 53 -16.34 3.32 -7.53
C SER A 53 -17.33 2.40 -6.81
N ILE A 54 -17.23 2.29 -5.48
CA ILE A 54 -18.17 1.52 -4.66
C ILE A 54 -19.60 2.05 -4.83
N PHE A 55 -19.80 3.38 -4.80
CA PHE A 55 -21.13 3.98 -4.95
C PHE A 55 -21.74 3.78 -6.35
N LEU A 56 -20.90 3.80 -7.40
CA LEU A 56 -21.30 3.55 -8.78
C LEU A 56 -21.66 2.09 -9.08
N THR A 57 -21.37 1.15 -8.17
CA THR A 57 -21.67 -0.28 -8.37
C THR A 57 -23.17 -0.52 -8.59
N PRO A 58 -23.62 -1.17 -9.68
CA PRO A 58 -25.04 -1.48 -9.87
C PRO A 58 -25.52 -2.61 -8.94
N ASP A 59 -26.84 -2.82 -8.85
CA ASP A 59 -27.50 -3.96 -8.16
C ASP A 59 -27.09 -4.23 -6.70
N THR A 60 -26.51 -3.25 -6.02
CA THR A 60 -26.02 -3.41 -4.65
C THR A 60 -26.80 -2.51 -3.70
N GLU A 61 -27.19 -3.03 -2.55
CA GLU A 61 -27.85 -2.26 -1.51
C GLU A 61 -27.03 -1.03 -1.07
N LYS A 62 -27.71 0.11 -0.94
CA LYS A 62 -27.09 1.39 -0.56
C LYS A 62 -26.27 1.28 0.72
N GLU A 63 -26.79 0.57 1.72
CA GLU A 63 -26.12 0.42 3.01
C GLU A 63 -24.88 -0.47 2.91
N ASN A 64 -24.90 -1.53 2.09
CA ASN A 64 -23.72 -2.35 1.84
C ASN A 64 -22.62 -1.55 1.13
N LYS A 65 -22.99 -0.66 0.19
CA LYS A 65 -22.06 0.32 -0.41
C LYS A 65 -21.47 1.27 0.64
N GLN A 66 -22.29 1.78 1.55
CA GLN A 66 -21.83 2.67 2.63
C GLN A 66 -20.83 1.96 3.55
N TYR A 67 -21.09 0.73 3.98
CA TYR A 67 -20.14 -0.05 4.79
C TYR A 67 -18.84 -0.36 4.03
N ALA A 68 -18.91 -0.69 2.74
CA ALA A 68 -17.73 -0.91 1.91
C ALA A 68 -16.91 0.39 1.72
N ALA A 69 -17.58 1.53 1.51
CA ALA A 69 -16.94 2.84 1.41
C ALA A 69 -16.32 3.27 2.74
N ALA A 70 -17.00 3.06 3.86
CA ALA A 70 -16.47 3.30 5.21
C ALA A 70 -15.22 2.45 5.46
N ASN A 71 -15.25 1.16 5.14
CA ASN A 71 -14.09 0.31 5.25
C ASN A 71 -12.92 0.79 4.39
N SER A 72 -13.17 1.27 3.16
CA SER A 72 -12.14 1.88 2.31
C SER A 72 -11.49 3.10 2.98
N ILE A 73 -12.30 4.04 3.45
CA ILE A 73 -11.81 5.28 4.06
C ILE A 73 -11.04 4.96 5.34
N CYS A 74 -11.64 4.19 6.25
CA CYS A 74 -11.02 3.84 7.53
C CYS A 74 -9.72 3.08 7.33
N SER A 75 -9.70 2.06 6.46
CA SER A 75 -8.48 1.30 6.18
C SER A 75 -7.39 2.13 5.51
N GLY A 76 -7.77 3.12 4.69
CA GLY A 76 -6.88 4.09 4.09
C GLY A 76 -6.19 4.99 5.12
N VAL A 77 -6.98 5.59 6.02
CA VAL A 77 -6.48 6.45 7.11
C VAL A 77 -5.58 5.66 8.05
N ILE A 78 -6.00 4.47 8.50
CA ILE A 78 -5.18 3.64 9.39
C ILE A 78 -3.90 3.16 8.69
N LYS A 79 -3.97 2.78 7.41
CA LYS A 79 -2.77 2.41 6.64
C LYS A 79 -1.78 3.57 6.59
N PHE A 80 -2.25 4.78 6.30
CA PHE A 80 -1.39 5.98 6.28
C PHE A 80 -0.75 6.23 7.65
N GLY A 81 -1.55 6.21 8.73
CA GLY A 81 -1.03 6.40 10.10
C GLY A 81 0.01 5.35 10.50
N ILE A 82 -0.17 4.07 10.13
CA ILE A 82 0.80 3.00 10.38
C ILE A 82 2.09 3.21 9.59
N VAL A 83 2.00 3.66 8.33
CA VAL A 83 3.21 3.96 7.53
C VAL A 83 4.02 5.06 8.18
N GLU A 84 3.38 6.18 8.56
CA GLU A 84 4.05 7.31 9.19
C GLU A 84 4.65 6.96 10.55
N SER A 85 3.92 6.24 11.39
CA SER A 85 4.35 5.94 12.77
C SER A 85 5.30 4.76 12.92
N ILE A 86 5.27 3.78 12.00
CA ILE A 86 6.02 2.53 12.12
C ILE A 86 6.96 2.31 10.94
N ALA A 87 6.43 2.33 9.70
CA ALA A 87 7.23 1.97 8.53
C ALA A 87 8.33 2.99 8.21
N LEU A 88 8.03 4.29 8.31
CA LEU A 88 9.01 5.35 8.05
C LEU A 88 10.18 5.34 9.04
N PRO A 89 9.99 5.27 10.38
CA PRO A 89 11.10 5.11 11.31
C PRO A 89 11.98 3.89 11.01
N ILE A 90 11.37 2.78 10.59
CA ILE A 90 12.09 1.55 10.24
C ILE A 90 12.89 1.74 8.95
N GLU A 91 12.29 2.33 7.92
CA GLU A 91 12.98 2.64 6.67
C GLU A 91 14.15 3.61 6.91
N ASN A 92 13.95 4.62 7.75
CA ASN A 92 14.98 5.59 8.11
C ASN A 92 16.10 4.95 8.94
N ALA A 93 15.81 3.96 9.78
CA ALA A 93 16.82 3.19 10.49
C ALA A 93 17.65 2.32 9.53
N VAL A 94 17.02 1.66 8.56
CA VAL A 94 17.74 0.92 7.50
C VAL A 94 18.61 1.88 6.68
N LYS A 95 18.06 3.02 6.22
CA LYS A 95 18.83 4.05 5.50
C LYS A 95 20.01 4.60 6.29
N ASN A 96 19.89 4.68 7.62
CA ASN A 96 20.98 5.11 8.49
C ASN A 96 22.11 4.06 8.54
N ILE A 97 21.76 2.77 8.53
CA ILE A 97 22.73 1.67 8.39
C ILE A 97 23.39 1.71 7.00
N ASP A 98 22.60 1.93 5.94
CA ASP A 98 23.11 2.03 4.56
C ASP A 98 24.14 3.16 4.40
N LYS A 99 23.88 4.33 5.01
CA LYS A 99 24.77 5.49 4.96
C LYS A 99 26.02 5.37 5.82
N HIS A 100 25.94 4.61 6.92
CA HIS A 100 27.03 4.47 7.89
C HIS A 100 27.30 3.00 8.24
N PRO A 101 27.64 2.14 7.26
CA PRO A 101 27.75 0.70 7.48
C PRO A 101 28.79 0.34 8.53
N THR A 102 29.96 0.98 8.51
CA THR A 102 31.06 0.75 9.45
C THR A 102 30.72 1.14 10.88
N LYS A 103 29.75 2.04 11.09
CA LYS A 103 29.26 2.42 12.42
C LYS A 103 28.37 1.34 13.04
N PHE A 104 27.62 0.60 12.23
CA PHE A 104 26.55 -0.28 12.71
C PHE A 104 26.81 -1.77 12.48
N LEU A 105 27.55 -2.13 11.42
CA LEU A 105 27.84 -3.50 11.02
C LEU A 105 29.27 -3.87 11.43
N THR A 106 29.46 -5.13 11.85
CA THR A 106 30.80 -5.63 12.16
C THR A 106 31.60 -5.88 10.87
N ASN A 107 32.93 -5.85 10.97
CA ASN A 107 33.82 -6.16 9.84
C ASN A 107 33.54 -7.55 9.25
N LYS A 108 33.16 -8.52 10.10
CA LYS A 108 32.74 -9.86 9.67
C LYS A 108 31.48 -9.79 8.80
N THR A 109 30.46 -9.06 9.25
CA THR A 109 29.21 -8.87 8.51
C THR A 109 29.44 -8.17 7.17
N ILE A 110 30.29 -7.14 7.13
CA ILE A 110 30.64 -6.43 5.90
C ILE A 110 31.28 -7.42 4.92
N LYS A 111 32.27 -8.21 5.36
CA LYS A 111 32.90 -9.23 4.51
C LYS A 111 31.92 -10.32 4.05
N ASN A 112 31.04 -10.79 4.92
CA ASN A 112 30.13 -11.90 4.66
C ASN A 112 28.93 -11.53 3.78
N LEU A 113 28.36 -10.34 3.97
CA LEU A 113 27.17 -9.90 3.26
C LEU A 113 27.48 -8.90 2.15
N ILE A 114 28.45 -8.01 2.32
CA ILE A 114 28.70 -6.87 1.43
C ILE A 114 30.01 -7.12 0.66
N LYS A 115 29.95 -7.87 -0.44
CA LYS A 115 31.10 -8.07 -1.32
C LYS A 115 31.56 -6.71 -1.90
N ASN A 116 32.87 -6.44 -1.84
CA ASN A 116 33.52 -5.24 -2.38
C ASN A 116 33.05 -3.89 -1.80
N ASN A 117 32.57 -3.85 -0.55
CA ASN A 117 32.08 -2.63 0.13
C ASN A 117 30.87 -1.94 -0.53
N GLU A 118 30.22 -2.57 -1.51
CA GLU A 118 29.03 -2.02 -2.18
C GLU A 118 27.75 -2.66 -1.64
N ILE A 119 27.11 -1.99 -0.67
CA ILE A 119 25.83 -2.43 -0.06
C ILE A 119 24.75 -2.65 -1.12
N GLU A 120 24.75 -1.78 -2.14
CA GLU A 120 23.76 -1.79 -3.22
C GLU A 120 23.83 -3.03 -4.11
N LYS A 121 24.92 -3.81 -4.10
CA LYS A 121 25.04 -5.04 -4.90
C LYS A 121 24.77 -6.31 -4.10
N SER A 122 24.68 -6.24 -2.77
CA SER A 122 24.45 -7.39 -1.92
C SER A 122 22.99 -7.86 -1.94
N ARG A 123 22.74 -9.07 -2.47
CA ARG A 123 21.41 -9.69 -2.43
C ARG A 123 21.01 -10.14 -1.02
N SER A 124 21.94 -10.73 -0.27
CA SER A 124 21.67 -11.18 1.10
C SER A 124 21.32 -10.02 2.03
N TYR A 125 22.02 -8.90 1.92
CA TYR A 125 21.70 -7.70 2.70
C TYR A 125 20.35 -7.10 2.30
N LYS A 126 20.08 -6.99 1.00
CA LYS A 126 18.77 -6.56 0.48
C LYS A 126 17.64 -7.44 0.97
N LEU A 127 17.84 -8.75 1.00
CA LEU A 127 16.86 -9.69 1.52
C LEU A 127 16.53 -9.40 3.00
N ILE A 128 17.54 -9.25 3.87
CA ILE A 128 17.33 -8.97 5.30
C ILE A 128 16.59 -7.64 5.49
N THR A 129 17.06 -6.57 4.86
CA THR A 129 16.45 -5.24 4.98
C THR A 129 15.04 -5.19 4.40
N GLN A 130 14.77 -5.95 3.35
CA GLN A 130 13.43 -6.12 2.79
C GLN A 130 12.52 -6.89 3.75
N MET A 131 13.02 -7.90 4.46
CA MET A 131 12.25 -8.59 5.51
C MET A 131 11.87 -7.65 6.66
N PHE A 132 12.74 -6.73 7.08
CA PHE A 132 12.35 -5.70 8.06
C PHE A 132 11.23 -4.82 7.53
N LYS A 133 11.36 -4.32 6.29
CA LYS A 133 10.34 -3.45 5.67
C LYS A 133 9.00 -4.16 5.53
N LEU A 134 8.98 -5.37 4.97
CA LEU A 134 7.75 -6.13 4.73
C LEU A 134 7.16 -6.73 6.02
N GLY A 135 8.01 -7.14 6.97
CA GLY A 135 7.59 -7.68 8.26
C GLY A 135 6.75 -6.70 9.07
N THR A 136 6.94 -5.38 8.89
CA THR A 136 6.07 -4.37 9.50
C THR A 136 4.60 -4.55 9.11
N GLY A 137 4.33 -4.83 7.84
CA GLY A 137 2.98 -5.06 7.33
C GLY A 137 2.36 -6.28 7.99
N PHE A 138 3.11 -7.37 8.09
CA PHE A 138 2.67 -8.60 8.73
C PHE A 138 2.34 -8.39 10.22
N LEU A 139 3.25 -7.77 10.98
CA LEU A 139 3.07 -7.51 12.42
C LEU A 139 1.90 -6.56 12.70
N THR A 140 1.68 -5.60 11.81
CA THR A 140 0.61 -4.61 11.96
C THR A 140 -0.74 -5.07 11.39
N ALA A 141 -0.82 -6.22 10.72
CA ALA A 141 -2.03 -6.68 10.06
C ALA A 141 -3.23 -6.81 11.01
N VAL A 142 -3.04 -7.47 12.15
CA VAL A 142 -4.08 -7.66 13.18
C VAL A 142 -4.51 -6.33 13.83
N PRO A 143 -3.60 -5.49 14.38
CA PRO A 143 -4.01 -4.22 14.98
C PRO A 143 -4.60 -3.26 13.94
N LYS A 144 -4.10 -3.28 12.68
CA LYS A 144 -4.69 -2.52 11.58
C LYS A 144 -6.15 -2.88 11.35
N SER A 145 -6.50 -4.16 11.32
CA SER A 145 -7.90 -4.58 11.13
C SER A 145 -8.76 -4.14 12.32
N MET A 146 -8.24 -4.22 13.54
CA MET A 146 -8.97 -3.80 14.76
C MET A 146 -9.29 -2.31 14.72
N LEU A 147 -8.28 -1.48 14.42
CA LEU A 147 -8.43 -0.03 14.33
C LEU A 147 -9.37 0.36 13.18
N THR A 148 -9.26 -0.31 12.04
CA THR A 148 -10.17 -0.10 10.90
C THR A 148 -11.62 -0.38 11.33
N LEU A 149 -11.88 -1.53 11.94
CA LEU A 149 -13.21 -1.93 12.38
C LEU A 149 -13.77 -1.04 13.47
N ALA A 150 -12.93 -0.51 14.37
CA ALA A 150 -13.32 0.43 15.40
C ALA A 150 -13.74 1.80 14.81
N LEU A 151 -13.15 2.20 13.68
CA LEU A 151 -13.41 3.49 13.05
C LEU A 151 -14.62 3.46 12.10
N ILE A 152 -14.98 2.29 11.54
CA ILE A 152 -16.14 2.15 10.63
C ILE A 152 -17.44 2.71 11.26
N PRO A 153 -17.86 2.33 12.48
CA PRO A 153 -19.09 2.86 13.09
C PRO A 153 -19.08 4.39 13.22
N ILE A 154 -17.96 4.96 13.67
CA ILE A 154 -17.79 6.41 13.84
C ILE A 154 -18.01 7.13 12.51
N LEU A 155 -17.48 6.58 11.42
CA LEU A 155 -17.66 7.15 10.09
C LEU A 155 -19.09 6.94 9.58
N MET A 156 -19.66 5.75 9.78
CA MET A 156 -21.03 5.44 9.38
C MET A 156 -22.03 6.38 10.04
N ASP A 157 -21.90 6.65 11.34
CA ASP A 157 -22.81 7.50 12.10
C ASP A 157 -22.68 8.98 11.73
N ASN A 158 -21.46 9.47 11.51
CA ASN A 158 -21.21 10.90 11.25
C ASN A 158 -21.37 11.32 9.77
N VAL A 159 -21.09 10.41 8.83
CA VAL A 159 -21.02 10.73 7.40
C VAL A 159 -22.18 10.10 6.62
N PHE A 160 -22.52 8.85 6.89
CA PHE A 160 -23.47 8.09 6.05
C PHE A 160 -24.89 7.95 6.61
N PHE A 161 -25.06 8.03 7.94
CA PHE A 161 -26.36 7.86 8.62
C PHE A 161 -26.92 9.14 9.25
N LYS A 162 -26.47 10.33 8.84
CA LYS A 162 -26.88 11.60 9.44
C LYS A 162 -28.42 11.66 9.65
N ASN A 163 -28.81 11.67 10.93
CA ASN A 163 -30.16 11.70 11.55
C ASN A 163 -30.85 10.35 11.86
N LYS A 164 -30.67 9.87 13.10
CA LYS A 164 -31.75 9.50 14.07
C LYS A 164 -31.21 9.65 15.50
N GLN A 165 -31.73 10.64 16.22
CA GLN A 165 -31.48 11.03 17.63
C GLN A 165 -30.73 10.03 18.54
N LYS A 166 -29.62 10.48 19.16
CA LYS A 166 -29.53 10.75 20.61
C LYS A 166 -28.24 11.48 21.01
N SER A 167 -28.45 12.48 21.87
CA SER A 167 -27.56 13.13 22.85
C SER A 167 -26.04 13.02 22.63
N ILE A 168 -25.47 14.14 22.22
CA ILE A 168 -24.05 14.46 22.42
C ILE A 168 -23.86 14.62 23.93
N GLU A 169 -23.27 13.62 24.57
CA GLU A 169 -22.72 13.75 25.91
C GLU A 169 -21.21 14.01 25.78
N ASN A 170 -20.79 15.09 26.41
CA ASN A 170 -19.53 15.79 26.24
C ASN A 170 -18.29 14.89 26.26
N SER A 171 -17.49 14.94 25.19
CA SER A 171 -16.05 14.71 25.29
C SER A 171 -15.36 16.07 25.14
N PRO A 172 -14.56 16.53 26.12
CA PRO A 172 -13.90 17.83 26.01
C PRO A 172 -12.91 17.79 24.84
N THR A 173 -13.21 18.61 23.84
CA THR A 173 -12.31 18.92 22.74
C THR A 173 -11.42 20.07 23.19
N THR A 174 -10.19 19.76 23.59
CA THR A 174 -9.12 20.76 23.62
C THR A 174 -7.81 20.11 23.18
N THR A 175 -7.60 20.00 21.88
CA THR A 175 -6.24 19.88 21.33
C THR A 175 -5.83 21.22 20.76
N ASN A 176 -5.20 22.02 21.62
CA ASN A 176 -4.28 23.07 21.17
C ASN A 176 -3.20 22.39 20.33
N THR A 177 -3.37 22.42 19.01
CA THR A 177 -2.36 21.92 18.08
C THR A 177 -1.27 22.98 18.01
N LYS A 178 -0.33 22.93 18.96
CA LYS A 178 1.00 23.46 18.69
C LYS A 178 1.60 22.54 17.64
N GLU A 179 1.87 23.06 16.45
CA GLU A 179 2.79 22.46 15.48
C GLU A 179 4.15 22.29 16.17
N LYS A 180 4.31 21.19 16.91
CA LYS A 180 5.63 20.64 17.17
C LYS A 180 5.94 19.84 15.93
N SER A 181 6.85 20.35 15.10
CA SER A 181 7.59 19.51 14.17
C SER A 181 8.09 18.31 14.97
N LEU A 182 7.53 17.13 14.73
CA LEU A 182 8.01 15.88 15.29
C LEU A 182 9.35 15.59 14.61
N ASN A 183 10.38 16.30 15.02
CA ASN A 183 11.76 15.93 14.75
C ASN A 183 11.98 14.66 15.56
N PHE A 184 11.77 13.53 14.90
CA PHE A 184 12.12 12.22 15.42
C PHE A 184 13.60 12.32 15.81
N THR A 185 13.85 12.42 17.10
CA THR A 185 15.17 12.72 17.65
C THR A 185 16.15 11.66 17.12
N GLY A 186 17.32 12.09 16.64
CA GLY A 186 18.34 11.18 16.11
C GLY A 186 18.70 10.04 17.06
N HIS A 187 18.44 10.20 18.36
CA HIS A 187 18.60 9.16 19.38
C HIS A 187 17.68 7.94 19.20
N LEU A 188 16.39 8.14 18.83
CA LEU A 188 15.48 7.02 18.55
C LEU A 188 15.89 6.29 17.26
N GLN A 189 16.28 7.05 16.24
CA GLN A 189 16.76 6.50 14.97
C GLN A 189 18.05 5.68 15.16
N ASP A 190 19.02 6.19 15.91
CA ASP A 190 20.29 5.50 16.20
C ASP A 190 20.04 4.23 17.04
N LYS A 191 19.10 4.26 17.99
CA LYS A 191 18.69 3.09 18.78
C LYS A 191 18.02 2.01 17.92
N LEU A 192 17.10 2.40 17.04
CA LEU A 192 16.48 1.47 16.07
C LEU A 192 17.53 0.88 15.11
N SER A 193 18.45 1.72 14.62
CA SER A 193 19.54 1.30 13.74
C SER A 193 20.45 0.29 14.43
N LYS A 194 20.83 0.53 15.70
CA LYS A 194 21.58 -0.42 16.54
C LYS A 194 20.80 -1.72 16.80
N GLY A 195 19.49 -1.63 17.02
CA GLY A 195 18.63 -2.81 17.19
C GLY A 195 18.64 -3.70 15.95
N PHE A 196 18.41 -3.12 14.77
CA PHE A 196 18.46 -3.85 13.51
C PHE A 196 19.86 -4.34 13.17
N SER A 197 20.90 -3.56 13.47
CA SER A 197 22.27 -3.99 13.20
C SER A 197 22.68 -5.21 14.02
N LYS A 198 22.19 -5.36 15.26
CA LYS A 198 22.37 -6.61 16.04
C LYS A 198 21.79 -7.82 15.31
N ILE A 199 20.63 -7.68 14.68
CA ILE A 199 19.98 -8.76 13.92
C ILE A 199 20.78 -9.06 12.64
N ILE A 200 21.19 -8.03 11.89
CA ILE A 200 21.99 -8.19 10.66
C ILE A 200 23.36 -8.82 10.98
N ASN A 201 23.96 -8.48 12.12
CA ASN A 201 25.25 -9.00 12.58
C ASN A 201 25.18 -10.45 13.09
N SER A 202 23.98 -11.04 13.20
CA SER A 202 23.83 -12.43 13.64
C SER A 202 24.22 -13.42 12.55
N ASP A 203 25.15 -14.32 12.86
CA ASP A 203 25.61 -15.37 11.94
C ASP A 203 24.44 -16.25 11.42
N ARG A 204 23.44 -16.53 12.26
CA ARG A 204 22.26 -17.31 11.85
C ARG A 204 21.46 -16.61 10.76
N ILE A 205 21.24 -15.30 10.92
CA ILE A 205 20.51 -14.48 9.96
C ILE A 205 21.33 -14.33 8.67
N GLN A 206 22.65 -14.14 8.78
CA GLN A 206 23.54 -14.07 7.62
C GLN A 206 23.52 -15.37 6.81
N ASN A 207 23.62 -16.52 7.48
CA ASN A 207 23.59 -17.83 6.83
C ASN A 207 22.24 -18.09 6.15
N LEU A 208 21.13 -17.75 6.81
CA LEU A 208 19.80 -17.86 6.23
C LEU A 208 19.66 -16.94 5.00
N ALA A 209 20.10 -15.70 5.10
CA ALA A 209 20.06 -14.74 4.00
C ALA A 209 20.92 -15.20 2.81
N ASN A 210 22.14 -15.69 3.06
CA ASN A 210 23.02 -16.23 2.03
C ASN A 210 22.42 -17.48 1.35
N LYS A 211 21.76 -18.36 2.10
CA LYS A 211 21.06 -19.54 1.58
C LYS A 211 19.91 -19.17 0.64
N TYR A 212 19.21 -18.07 0.91
CA TYR A 212 18.01 -17.67 0.18
C TYR A 212 18.14 -16.39 -0.67
N GLN A 213 19.36 -15.86 -0.84
CA GLN A 213 19.61 -14.60 -1.53
C GLN A 213 19.10 -14.52 -2.98
N ASN A 214 18.93 -15.67 -3.64
CA ASN A 214 18.41 -15.76 -5.01
C ASN A 214 16.88 -15.90 -5.09
N LYS A 215 16.20 -15.95 -3.94
CA LYS A 215 14.74 -16.04 -3.81
C LYS A 215 14.13 -14.77 -3.22
N ASP A 216 14.87 -13.66 -3.22
CA ASP A 216 14.46 -12.38 -2.62
C ASP A 216 13.10 -11.90 -3.12
N LYS A 217 12.89 -11.95 -4.44
CA LYS A 217 11.61 -11.59 -5.07
C LYS A 217 10.46 -12.50 -4.66
N ASP A 218 10.69 -13.81 -4.60
CA ASP A 218 9.67 -14.79 -4.26
C ASP A 218 9.27 -14.67 -2.79
N ILE A 219 10.25 -14.52 -1.89
CA ILE A 219 10.00 -14.33 -0.46
C ILE A 219 9.22 -13.03 -0.23
N ALA A 220 9.59 -11.94 -0.90
CA ALA A 220 8.87 -10.68 -0.81
C ALA A 220 7.40 -10.82 -1.27
N LYS A 221 7.17 -11.56 -2.36
CA LYS A 221 5.84 -11.85 -2.88
C LYS A 221 5.01 -12.68 -1.91
N HIS A 222 5.58 -13.76 -1.37
CA HIS A 222 4.90 -14.62 -0.41
C HIS A 222 4.63 -13.92 0.93
N MET A 223 5.56 -13.09 1.42
CA MET A 223 5.36 -12.30 2.63
C MET A 223 4.23 -11.29 2.47
N THR A 224 4.16 -10.64 1.31
CA THR A 224 3.06 -9.72 0.97
C THR A 224 1.73 -10.48 0.92
N ALA A 225 1.70 -11.63 0.23
CA ALA A 225 0.50 -12.46 0.17
C ALA A 225 0.04 -12.97 1.55
N ALA A 226 0.98 -13.44 2.38
CA ALA A 226 0.72 -13.86 3.74
C ALA A 226 0.17 -12.71 4.61
N THR A 227 0.72 -11.51 4.44
CA THR A 227 0.23 -10.30 5.11
C THR A 227 -1.21 -9.98 4.71
N ASP A 228 -1.53 -10.03 3.41
CA ASP A 228 -2.88 -9.77 2.92
C ASP A 228 -3.89 -10.82 3.41
N ILE A 229 -3.50 -12.10 3.43
CA ILE A 229 -4.32 -13.19 3.97
C ILE A 229 -4.55 -12.99 5.47
N LEU A 230 -3.50 -12.68 6.24
CA LEU A 230 -3.60 -12.45 7.68
C LEU A 230 -4.49 -11.23 7.98
N LEU A 231 -4.30 -10.12 7.26
CA LEU A 231 -5.10 -8.91 7.40
C LEU A 231 -6.58 -9.19 7.11
N THR A 232 -6.87 -9.89 6.02
CA THR A 232 -8.23 -10.22 5.59
C THR A 232 -8.91 -11.17 6.56
N THR A 233 -8.20 -12.22 6.98
CA THR A 233 -8.71 -13.20 7.96
C THR A 233 -8.98 -12.51 9.31
N SER A 234 -8.04 -11.68 9.76
CA SER A 234 -8.19 -10.92 11.02
C SER A 234 -9.40 -9.98 10.94
N PHE A 235 -9.54 -9.25 9.84
CA PHE A 235 -10.70 -8.41 9.60
C PHE A 235 -12.01 -9.20 9.59
N ALA A 236 -12.04 -10.37 8.94
CA ALA A 236 -13.23 -11.21 8.86
C ALA A 236 -13.65 -11.76 10.23
N VAL A 237 -12.69 -12.29 11.00
CA VAL A 237 -12.92 -12.80 12.37
C VAL A 237 -13.38 -11.69 13.31
N GLN A 238 -12.78 -10.51 13.22
CA GLN A 238 -13.17 -9.38 14.07
C GLN A 238 -14.54 -8.82 13.66
N THR A 239 -14.83 -8.75 12.36
CA THR A 239 -16.13 -8.29 11.84
C THR A 239 -17.26 -9.26 12.23
N SER A 240 -17.02 -10.57 12.16
CA SER A 240 -18.03 -11.57 12.56
C SER A 240 -18.39 -11.45 14.05
N LYS A 241 -17.39 -11.22 14.90
CA LYS A 241 -17.55 -11.06 16.36
C LYS A 241 -18.04 -9.67 16.81
N SER A 242 -17.85 -8.63 15.99
CA SER A 242 -18.14 -7.25 16.41
C SER A 242 -19.64 -6.98 16.61
N SER A 243 -20.02 -6.41 17.75
CA SER A 243 -21.37 -5.89 17.99
C SER A 243 -21.63 -4.55 17.29
N LYS A 244 -20.56 -3.85 16.87
CA LYS A 244 -20.63 -2.50 16.29
C LYS A 244 -21.03 -2.47 14.81
N ILE A 245 -21.02 -3.63 14.14
CA ILE A 245 -21.46 -3.77 12.74
C ILE A 245 -22.80 -4.51 12.74
N LYS A 246 -23.79 -3.96 12.01
CA LYS A 246 -25.12 -4.58 11.86
C LYS A 246 -25.02 -6.02 11.37
N LYS A 247 -25.77 -6.93 11.99
CA LYS A 247 -25.66 -8.38 11.77
C LYS A 247 -25.83 -8.79 10.30
N ASN A 248 -26.81 -8.22 9.61
CA ASN A 248 -27.11 -8.44 8.19
C ASN A 248 -26.12 -7.76 7.23
N ARG A 249 -25.17 -6.95 7.73
CA ARG A 249 -24.17 -6.25 6.92
C ARG A 249 -22.78 -6.90 7.00
N LYS A 250 -22.56 -7.74 8.02
CA LYS A 250 -21.27 -8.41 8.28
C LYS A 250 -20.83 -9.28 7.10
N LYS A 251 -21.72 -10.12 6.55
CA LYS A 251 -21.38 -11.07 5.49
C LYS A 251 -20.97 -10.36 4.21
N ALA A 252 -21.81 -9.45 3.68
CA ALA A 252 -21.45 -8.60 2.55
C ALA A 252 -20.11 -7.88 2.75
N LEU A 253 -19.86 -7.30 3.93
CA LEU A 253 -18.60 -6.61 4.23
C LEU A 253 -17.38 -7.57 4.25
N ILE A 254 -17.55 -8.78 4.80
CA ILE A 254 -16.51 -9.81 4.80
C ILE A 254 -16.24 -10.29 3.38
N TYR A 255 -17.28 -10.62 2.61
CA TYR A 255 -17.15 -11.09 1.23
C TYR A 255 -16.48 -10.03 0.35
N ASN A 256 -16.82 -8.76 0.53
CA ASN A 256 -16.16 -7.67 -0.19
C ASN A 256 -14.64 -7.68 0.03
N ASN A 257 -14.18 -7.84 1.27
CA ASN A 257 -12.76 -7.88 1.60
C ASN A 257 -12.10 -9.18 1.09
N VAL A 258 -12.74 -10.33 1.29
CA VAL A 258 -12.22 -11.64 0.83
C VAL A 258 -12.07 -11.68 -0.68
N ILE A 259 -13.10 -11.25 -1.42
CA ILE A 259 -13.08 -11.19 -2.89
C ILE A 259 -12.02 -10.19 -3.36
N SER A 260 -11.93 -9.02 -2.73
CA SER A 260 -10.90 -8.03 -3.07
C SER A 260 -9.49 -8.60 -2.90
N THR A 261 -9.23 -9.32 -1.81
CA THR A 261 -7.95 -9.96 -1.54
C THR A 261 -7.66 -11.08 -2.54
N PHE A 262 -8.64 -11.96 -2.80
CA PHE A 262 -8.49 -13.02 -3.80
C PHE A 262 -8.13 -12.46 -5.18
N ILE A 263 -8.83 -11.43 -5.63
CA ILE A 263 -8.54 -10.77 -6.91
C ILE A 263 -7.17 -10.09 -6.87
N THR A 264 -6.82 -9.42 -5.77
CA THR A 264 -5.50 -8.76 -5.64
C THR A 264 -4.36 -9.76 -5.69
N LEU A 265 -4.50 -10.91 -5.03
CA LEU A 265 -3.52 -11.99 -5.08
C LEU A 265 -3.43 -12.58 -6.49
N THR A 266 -4.54 -12.91 -7.14
CA THR A 266 -4.50 -13.47 -8.52
C THR A 266 -3.93 -12.48 -9.54
N MET A 267 -4.36 -11.21 -9.48
CA MET A 267 -3.85 -10.14 -10.34
C MET A 267 -2.38 -9.81 -10.07
N GLY A 268 -1.96 -9.79 -8.81
CA GLY A 268 -0.57 -9.51 -8.42
C GLY A 268 0.43 -10.50 -9.01
N TYR A 269 0.00 -11.71 -9.34
CA TYR A 269 0.84 -12.71 -9.99
C TYR A 269 0.85 -12.57 -11.53
N GLY A 270 -0.19 -11.95 -12.14
CA GLY A 270 -0.34 -11.82 -13.59
C GLY A 270 0.02 -10.45 -14.20
N ILE A 271 -0.02 -9.36 -13.43
CA ILE A 271 0.11 -7.98 -13.93
C ILE A 271 1.56 -7.60 -14.33
N ASP A 272 2.57 -8.25 -13.76
CA ASP A 272 3.99 -7.92 -14.00
C ASP A 272 4.39 -8.00 -15.49
N ASN A 273 3.81 -8.95 -16.22
CA ASN A 273 4.06 -9.13 -17.66
C ASN A 273 3.37 -8.07 -18.52
N LEU A 274 2.19 -7.61 -18.12
CA LEU A 274 1.42 -6.55 -18.80
C LEU A 274 2.10 -5.19 -18.65
N ILE A 275 2.58 -4.86 -17.45
CA ILE A 275 3.25 -3.58 -17.18
C ILE A 275 4.57 -3.49 -17.93
N LYS A 276 5.43 -4.52 -17.87
CA LYS A 276 6.76 -4.50 -18.51
C LYS A 276 6.69 -4.33 -20.03
N LYS A 277 5.80 -5.06 -20.70
CA LYS A 277 5.72 -5.07 -22.19
C LYS A 277 5.24 -3.75 -22.78
N LYS A 278 4.27 -3.07 -22.15
CA LYS A 278 3.69 -1.83 -22.70
C LYS A 278 4.48 -0.55 -22.37
N THR A 279 5.38 -0.58 -21.40
CA THR A 279 5.97 0.66 -20.84
C THR A 279 7.48 0.81 -21.03
N GLY A 280 8.19 -0.23 -21.52
CA GLY A 280 9.62 -0.14 -21.84
C GLY A 280 9.95 0.94 -22.89
N LYS A 281 9.15 1.01 -23.96
CA LYS A 281 9.30 2.01 -25.04
C LYS A 281 9.18 3.46 -24.54
N PHE A 282 8.36 3.70 -23.51
CA PHE A 282 8.21 5.03 -22.91
C PHE A 282 9.47 5.46 -22.16
N VAL A 283 10.02 4.57 -21.32
CA VAL A 283 11.22 4.86 -20.53
C VAL A 283 12.43 5.07 -21.43
N GLU A 284 12.58 4.26 -22.48
CA GLU A 284 13.64 4.45 -23.48
C GLU A 284 13.51 5.79 -24.21
N LYS A 285 12.28 6.17 -24.63
CA LYS A 285 12.03 7.47 -25.25
C LYS A 285 12.35 8.62 -24.28
N PHE A 286 11.96 8.51 -23.02
CA PHE A 286 12.27 9.51 -21.99
C PHE A 286 13.77 9.64 -21.73
N LYS A 287 14.49 8.51 -21.64
CA LYS A 287 15.96 8.43 -21.55
C LYS A 287 16.61 9.20 -22.69
N LYS A 288 16.23 8.91 -23.93
CA LYS A 288 16.78 9.56 -25.13
C LYS A 288 16.51 11.07 -25.14
N ILE A 289 15.31 11.49 -24.76
CA ILE A 289 14.90 12.91 -24.74
C ILE A 289 15.65 13.74 -23.69
N ASN A 290 16.03 13.12 -22.56
CA ASN A 290 16.66 13.78 -21.41
C ASN A 290 18.12 13.34 -21.19
N ALA A 291 18.77 12.72 -22.18
CA ALA A 291 20.10 12.11 -22.04
C ALA A 291 21.19 13.09 -21.60
N THR A 292 21.04 14.38 -21.92
CA THR A 292 21.99 15.45 -21.55
C THR A 292 21.76 15.98 -20.13
N ASN A 293 20.69 15.57 -19.44
CA ASN A 293 20.38 16.02 -18.09
C ASN A 293 21.07 15.12 -17.05
N PRO A 294 21.92 15.66 -16.16
CA PRO A 294 22.65 14.86 -15.17
C PRO A 294 21.74 14.13 -14.17
N LYS A 295 20.48 14.57 -14.02
CA LYS A 295 19.49 13.96 -13.12
C LYS A 295 18.60 12.92 -13.79
N VAL A 296 18.89 12.53 -15.04
CA VAL A 296 18.01 11.65 -15.82
C VAL A 296 17.69 10.33 -15.09
N GLU A 297 18.69 9.68 -14.48
CA GLU A 297 18.49 8.42 -13.73
C GLU A 297 17.56 8.61 -12.51
N LYS A 298 17.65 9.76 -11.84
CA LYS A 298 16.74 10.12 -10.72
C LYS A 298 15.30 10.33 -11.20
N TYR A 299 15.11 10.91 -12.38
CA TYR A 299 13.77 11.01 -12.97
C TYR A 299 13.22 9.65 -13.37
N ILE A 300 14.06 8.74 -13.86
CA ILE A 300 13.67 7.37 -14.21
C ILE A 300 13.28 6.57 -12.98
N GLU A 301 14.00 6.74 -11.87
CA GLU A 301 13.61 6.19 -10.58
C GLU A 301 12.20 6.71 -10.18
N GLY A 302 11.97 8.02 -10.26
CA GLY A 302 10.65 8.61 -10.06
C GLY A 302 9.56 8.02 -10.98
N ILE A 303 9.85 7.81 -12.27
CA ILE A 303 8.93 7.15 -13.23
C ILE A 303 8.66 5.70 -12.81
N ASN A 304 9.69 4.97 -12.36
CA ASN A 304 9.57 3.58 -11.94
C ASN A 304 8.75 3.42 -10.66
N ILE A 305 8.66 4.46 -9.82
CA ILE A 305 7.76 4.52 -8.66
C ILE A 305 6.34 4.93 -9.11
N LEU A 306 6.22 6.00 -9.90
CA LEU A 306 4.94 6.58 -10.30
C LEU A 306 4.11 5.65 -11.19
N ARG A 307 4.74 4.97 -12.16
CA ARG A 307 4.04 4.15 -13.16
C ARG A 307 3.28 2.97 -12.53
N PRO A 308 3.91 2.09 -11.73
CA PRO A 308 3.17 1.05 -11.02
C PRO A 308 2.10 1.65 -10.12
N ALA A 309 2.41 2.73 -9.39
CA ALA A 309 1.45 3.37 -8.51
C ALA A 309 0.17 3.82 -9.25
N LEU A 310 0.28 4.41 -10.45
CA LEU A 310 -0.88 4.84 -11.25
C LEU A 310 -1.67 3.66 -11.86
N ILE A 311 -1.00 2.63 -12.35
CA ILE A 311 -1.66 1.46 -12.94
C ILE A 311 -2.38 0.67 -11.85
N PHE A 312 -1.68 0.39 -10.74
CA PHE A 312 -2.30 -0.22 -9.57
C PHE A 312 -3.39 0.69 -9.01
N ALA A 313 -3.23 2.02 -9.04
CA ALA A 313 -4.26 2.93 -8.57
C ALA A 313 -5.59 2.76 -9.31
N GLY A 314 -5.56 2.81 -10.65
CA GLY A 314 -6.75 2.68 -11.46
C GLY A 314 -7.44 1.33 -11.31
N ILE A 315 -6.67 0.24 -11.28
CA ILE A 315 -7.22 -1.11 -11.13
C ILE A 315 -7.72 -1.34 -9.70
N TYR A 316 -6.87 -1.10 -8.69
CA TYR A 316 -7.15 -1.45 -7.29
C TYR A 316 -8.16 -0.51 -6.61
N TYR A 317 -8.14 0.79 -6.92
CA TYR A 317 -9.10 1.75 -6.35
C TYR A 317 -10.28 2.06 -7.28
N GLY A 318 -10.16 1.84 -8.58
CA GLY A 318 -11.25 2.10 -9.53
C GLY A 318 -12.06 0.85 -9.86
N ILE A 319 -11.43 -0.10 -10.55
CA ILE A 319 -12.13 -1.25 -11.13
C ILE A 319 -12.46 -2.31 -10.09
N LEU A 320 -11.48 -2.71 -9.29
CA LEU A 320 -11.59 -3.78 -8.30
C LEU A 320 -12.76 -3.54 -7.31
N PRO A 321 -12.96 -2.33 -6.76
CA PRO A 321 -14.04 -2.10 -5.81
C PRO A 321 -15.43 -2.20 -6.42
N LEU A 322 -15.61 -1.90 -7.71
CA LEU A 322 -16.88 -2.14 -8.42
C LEU A 322 -17.19 -3.64 -8.42
N PHE A 323 -16.23 -4.45 -8.87
CA PHE A 323 -16.40 -5.89 -8.98
C PHE A 323 -16.57 -6.57 -7.62
N SER A 324 -15.73 -6.24 -6.63
CA SER A 324 -15.80 -6.89 -5.33
C SER A 324 -17.06 -6.50 -4.55
N THR A 325 -17.56 -5.27 -4.73
CA THR A 325 -18.83 -4.83 -4.13
C THR A 325 -20.01 -5.54 -4.78
N PHE A 326 -20.06 -5.60 -6.11
CA PHE A 326 -21.11 -6.29 -6.85
C PHE A 326 -21.17 -7.78 -6.50
N MET A 327 -20.01 -8.45 -6.53
CA MET A 327 -19.93 -9.88 -6.28
C MET A 327 -20.27 -10.22 -4.82
N ALA A 328 -19.84 -9.39 -3.86
CA ALA A 328 -20.17 -9.59 -2.45
C ALA A 328 -21.69 -9.61 -2.22
N GLU A 329 -22.42 -8.69 -2.85
CA GLU A 329 -23.89 -8.63 -2.78
C GLU A 329 -24.54 -9.90 -3.35
N LYS A 330 -24.12 -10.32 -4.55
CA LYS A 330 -24.69 -11.49 -5.22
C LYS A 330 -24.41 -12.77 -4.43
N VAL A 331 -23.20 -12.91 -3.88
CA VAL A 331 -22.82 -14.05 -3.04
C VAL A 331 -23.65 -14.07 -1.76
N ASP A 332 -23.82 -12.92 -1.09
CA ASP A 332 -24.61 -12.86 0.15
C ASP A 332 -26.07 -13.28 -0.09
N LYS A 333 -26.72 -12.68 -1.10
CA LYS A 333 -28.09 -13.01 -1.50
C LYS A 333 -28.26 -14.47 -1.94
N TYR A 334 -27.27 -15.02 -2.64
CA TYR A 334 -27.28 -16.42 -3.05
C TYR A 334 -27.26 -17.35 -1.84
N ILE A 335 -26.38 -17.09 -0.86
CA ILE A 335 -26.24 -17.91 0.34
C ILE A 335 -27.51 -17.81 1.21
N GLU A 336 -28.07 -16.61 1.40
CA GLU A 336 -29.32 -16.43 2.15
C GLU A 336 -30.47 -17.22 1.52
N LYS A 337 -30.64 -17.13 0.19
CA LYS A 337 -31.68 -17.85 -0.54
C LYS A 337 -31.57 -19.37 -0.39
N HIS A 338 -30.36 -19.93 -0.36
CA HIS A 338 -30.15 -21.38 -0.26
C HIS A 338 -30.20 -21.88 1.19
N SER A 339 -29.76 -21.08 2.16
CA SER A 339 -29.90 -21.38 3.58
C SER A 339 -31.38 -21.49 3.99
N ASN A 340 -32.22 -20.58 3.51
CA ASN A 340 -33.66 -20.58 3.83
C ASN A 340 -34.41 -21.73 3.15
N LYS A 341 -33.97 -22.18 1.96
CA LYS A 341 -34.52 -23.36 1.27
C LYS A 341 -34.20 -24.67 1.97
N SER A 342 -33.05 -24.77 2.63
CA SER A 342 -32.70 -25.97 3.41
C SER A 342 -33.46 -26.05 4.74
N GLN A 343 -33.82 -24.90 5.33
CA GLN A 343 -34.63 -24.85 6.56
C GLN A 343 -36.12 -25.10 6.34
N THR A 344 -36.63 -24.92 5.12
CA THR A 344 -38.05 -25.19 4.77
C THR A 344 -38.27 -26.61 4.23
N LYS A 345 -37.20 -27.39 4.06
CA LYS A 345 -37.24 -28.80 3.63
C LYS A 345 -36.92 -29.79 4.75
N SER A 346 -36.69 -29.30 5.96
CA SER A 346 -36.61 -30.08 7.20
C SER A 346 -37.81 -29.74 8.05
#